data_AF-A0A5C6TTN9-F1
#
_entry.id   AF-A0A5C6TTN9-F1
#
_cell.length_a   1.000
_cell.length_b   1.000
_cell.length_c   1.000
_cell.angle_alpha   90.00
_cell.angle_beta   90.00
_cell.angle_gamma   90.00
#
_symmetry.space_group_name_H-M   'P 1'
#
loop_
_entity.id
_entity.type
_entity.pdbx_description
1 polymer ?
#
loop_
_entity_poly.entity_id
_entity_poly.type
_entity_poly.pdbx_seq_one_letter_code
_entity_poly.pdbx_strand_id
1 'polypeptide(L)'
;MVSLLLAALLAAPQPIARTGPAPLDLGCFRLMADFAEDPDPRVQSVGRMGAQYFLGRIDAAAPSFDIETAGEAPTGAARTALLSRCGEEMQRAGHDFRAIGRTLEPARPTT
;
A
#
# COMPACT_ATOMS: atom_id res chain seq x y z
N MET A 1 -20.50 23.56 -46.24
CA MET A 1 -21.55 23.65 -45.20
C MET A 1 -21.24 22.63 -44.12
N VAL A 2 -21.13 23.13 -42.90
CA VAL A 2 -20.71 22.46 -41.68
C VAL A 2 -21.77 21.44 -41.23
N SER A 3 -21.36 20.21 -40.91
CA SER A 3 -22.19 19.29 -40.10
C SER A 3 -21.37 18.82 -38.91
N LEU A 4 -21.35 19.70 -37.90
CA LEU A 4 -21.02 19.41 -36.51
C LEU A 4 -22.31 18.88 -35.87
N LEU A 5 -22.43 17.56 -35.70
CA LEU A 5 -23.56 16.99 -34.96
C LEU A 5 -23.05 15.98 -33.92
N LEU A 6 -22.90 16.53 -32.72
CA LEU A 6 -23.21 15.92 -31.42
C LEU A 6 -22.45 14.64 -31.05
N ALA A 7 -21.19 14.83 -30.64
CA ALA A 7 -20.58 13.99 -29.61
C ALA A 7 -21.17 14.39 -28.24
N ALA A 8 -22.31 13.79 -27.87
CA ALA A 8 -22.79 13.82 -26.50
C ALA A 8 -21.89 12.90 -25.66
N LEU A 9 -20.72 13.40 -25.26
CA LEU A 9 -19.89 12.73 -24.28
C LEU A 9 -20.64 12.71 -22.95
N LEU A 10 -20.97 11.50 -22.51
CA LEU A 10 -21.35 11.16 -21.15
C LEU A 10 -20.26 11.67 -20.19
N ALA A 11 -20.48 12.84 -19.59
CA ALA A 11 -19.68 13.29 -18.46
C ALA A 11 -20.12 12.50 -17.22
N ALA A 12 -19.61 11.27 -17.10
CA ALA A 12 -19.65 10.57 -15.82
C ALA A 12 -18.81 11.37 -14.82
N PRO A 13 -19.29 11.59 -13.57
CA PRO A 13 -18.48 12.24 -12.55
C PRO A 13 -17.21 11.40 -12.35
N GLN A 14 -16.07 11.94 -12.79
CA GLN A 14 -14.77 11.35 -12.50
C GLN A 14 -14.62 11.43 -10.97
N PRO A 15 -14.41 10.30 -10.27
CA PRO A 15 -14.04 10.38 -8.86
C PRO A 15 -12.81 11.27 -8.78
N ILE A 16 -12.88 12.32 -7.94
CA ILE A 16 -11.73 13.19 -7.68
C ILE A 16 -10.62 12.26 -7.20
N ALA A 17 -9.63 12.03 -8.07
CA ALA A 17 -8.46 11.25 -7.72
C ALA A 17 -7.81 11.97 -6.54
N ARG A 18 -7.82 11.34 -5.36
CA ARG A 18 -7.05 11.84 -4.22
C ARG A 18 -5.59 11.83 -4.66
N THR A 19 -5.03 13.01 -4.88
CA THR A 19 -3.66 13.24 -5.38
C THR A 19 -2.62 13.05 -4.27
N GLY A 20 -2.70 11.93 -3.55
CA GLY A 20 -1.76 11.62 -2.48
C GLY A 20 -1.93 10.20 -1.95
N PRO A 21 -0.92 9.70 -1.22
CA PRO A 21 -0.98 8.37 -0.65
C PRO A 21 -2.18 8.21 0.28
N ALA A 22 -2.71 7.00 0.36
CA ALA A 22 -3.75 6.70 1.33
C ALA A 22 -3.22 7.00 2.75
N PRO A 23 -3.99 7.70 3.61
CA PRO A 23 -3.54 8.02 4.98
C PRO A 23 -3.13 6.78 5.79
N LEU A 24 -3.77 5.63 5.51
CA LEU A 24 -3.41 4.35 6.11
C LEU A 24 -1.99 3.92 5.72
N ASP A 25 -1.64 3.99 4.43
CA ASP A 25 -0.34 3.55 3.93
C ASP A 25 0.77 4.40 4.51
N LEU A 26 0.54 5.72 4.61
CA LEU A 26 1.49 6.64 5.21
C LEU A 26 1.68 6.38 6.72
N GLY A 27 0.60 6.13 7.45
CA GLY A 27 0.69 5.75 8.86
C GLY A 27 1.44 4.43 9.05
N CYS A 28 1.12 3.42 8.23
CA CYS A 28 1.75 2.11 8.29
C CYS A 28 3.23 2.15 7.91
N PHE A 29 3.61 2.95 6.93
CA PHE A 29 5.01 3.20 6.59
C PHE A 29 5.79 3.70 7.82
N ARG A 30 5.30 4.75 8.49
CA ARG A 30 5.99 5.32 9.66
C ARG A 30 6.09 4.36 10.83
N LEU A 31 5.00 3.65 11.12
CA LEU A 31 4.99 2.66 12.19
C LEU A 31 6.02 1.56 11.94
N MET A 32 6.14 1.10 10.70
CA MET A 32 7.10 0.07 10.35
C MET A 32 8.53 0.61 10.28
N ALA A 33 8.71 1.88 9.88
CA ALA A 33 9.99 2.56 9.93
C ALA A 33 10.49 2.72 11.39
N ASP A 34 9.60 3.07 12.32
CA ASP A 34 9.89 3.08 13.76
C ASP A 34 10.31 1.70 14.26
N PHE A 35 9.60 0.64 13.86
CA PHE A 35 10.04 -0.74 14.17
C PHE A 35 11.36 -1.14 13.51
N ALA A 36 11.74 -0.53 12.38
CA ALA A 36 13.00 -0.81 11.72
C ALA A 36 14.23 -0.30 12.52
N GLU A 37 14.00 0.55 13.52
CA GLU A 37 15.02 1.04 14.46
C GLU A 37 14.98 0.31 15.82
N ASP A 38 14.07 -0.65 16.01
CA ASP A 38 13.93 -1.39 17.27
C ASP A 38 15.21 -2.19 17.60
N PRO A 39 15.63 -2.25 18.88
CA PRO A 39 16.81 -3.02 19.29
C PRO A 39 16.62 -4.55 19.18
N ASP A 40 15.39 -5.06 19.18
CA ASP A 40 15.12 -6.48 18.92
C ASP A 40 15.28 -6.77 17.42
N PRO A 41 16.24 -7.64 17.02
CA PRO A 41 16.49 -7.93 15.61
C PRO A 41 15.28 -8.52 14.87
N ARG A 42 14.36 -9.20 15.57
CA ARG A 42 13.13 -9.73 14.97
C ARG A 42 12.16 -8.61 14.62
N VAL A 43 11.97 -7.67 15.54
CA VAL A 43 11.11 -6.50 15.33
C VAL A 43 11.70 -5.63 14.24
N GLN A 44 13.01 -5.38 14.29
CA GLN A 44 13.75 -4.67 13.26
C GLN A 44 13.55 -5.27 11.86
N SER A 45 13.72 -6.58 11.72
CA SER A 45 13.56 -7.24 10.42
C SER A 45 12.15 -7.09 9.87
N VAL A 46 11.13 -7.26 10.73
CA VAL A 46 9.72 -7.09 10.33
C VAL A 46 9.43 -5.63 9.97
N GLY A 47 9.95 -4.67 10.75
CA GLY A 47 9.82 -3.25 10.49
C GLY A 47 10.39 -2.85 9.13
N ARG A 48 11.61 -3.30 8.80
CA ARG A 48 12.22 -3.03 7.50
C ARG A 48 11.38 -3.56 6.34
N MET A 49 10.90 -4.80 6.44
CA MET A 49 10.04 -5.39 5.40
C MET A 49 8.71 -4.64 5.27
N GLY A 50 8.08 -4.31 6.40
CA GLY A 50 6.82 -3.57 6.42
C GLY A 50 6.98 -2.17 5.83
N ALA A 51 8.04 -1.45 6.19
CA ALA A 51 8.33 -0.12 5.68
C ALA A 51 8.50 -0.14 4.16
N GLN A 52 9.27 -1.09 3.63
CA GLN A 52 9.44 -1.26 2.18
C GLN A 52 8.13 -1.59 1.46
N TYR A 53 7.29 -2.45 2.04
CA TYR A 53 5.99 -2.78 1.46
C TYR A 53 5.08 -1.55 1.32
N PHE A 54 4.94 -0.75 2.38
CA PHE A 54 4.10 0.45 2.34
C PHE A 54 4.73 1.59 1.53
N LEU A 55 6.06 1.70 1.50
CA LEU A 55 6.75 2.65 0.62
C LEU A 55 6.45 2.35 -0.86
N GLY A 56 6.51 1.08 -1.27
CA GLY A 56 6.17 0.68 -2.64
C GLY A 56 4.71 0.99 -3.00
N ARG A 57 3.77 0.84 -2.04
CA ARG A 57 2.36 1.24 -2.24
C ARG A 57 2.22 2.76 -2.40
N ILE A 58 2.94 3.53 -1.59
CA ILE A 58 2.92 5.00 -1.67
C ILE A 58 3.48 5.47 -3.01
N ASP A 59 4.64 4.96 -3.42
CA ASP A 59 5.28 5.32 -4.70
C ASP A 59 4.38 4.96 -5.89
N ALA A 60 3.73 3.80 -5.86
CA ALA A 60 2.78 3.40 -6.90
C ALA A 60 1.53 4.30 -6.97
N ALA A 61 1.03 4.79 -5.82
CA ALA A 61 -0.18 5.62 -5.76
C ALA A 61 0.09 7.11 -5.99
N ALA A 62 1.25 7.60 -5.56
CA ALA A 62 1.67 8.98 -5.63
C ALA A 62 3.18 9.04 -5.91
N PRO A 63 3.59 8.84 -7.18
CA PRO A 63 4.99 8.95 -7.56
C PRO A 63 5.54 10.32 -7.17
N SER A 64 6.76 10.36 -6.66
CA SER A 64 7.41 11.61 -6.18
C SER A 64 6.79 12.25 -4.93
N PHE A 65 5.95 11.53 -4.17
CA PHE A 65 5.52 11.98 -2.84
C PHE A 65 6.73 12.09 -1.90
N ASP A 66 6.89 13.24 -1.24
CA ASP A 66 7.95 13.45 -0.25
C ASP A 66 7.58 12.81 1.09
N ILE A 67 8.12 11.61 1.33
CA ILE A 67 7.90 10.82 2.54
C ILE A 67 8.36 11.55 3.81
N GLU A 68 9.34 12.44 3.73
CA GLU A 68 9.83 13.18 4.89
C GLU A 68 8.77 14.16 5.42
N THR A 69 7.85 14.61 4.55
CA THR A 69 6.74 15.51 4.94
C THR A 69 5.61 14.81 5.67
N ALA A 70 5.69 13.49 5.81
CA ALA A 70 4.65 12.71 6.42
C ALA A 70 4.42 13.17 7.89
N GLY A 71 5.46 13.47 8.64
CA GLY A 71 5.36 13.74 10.08
C GLY A 71 5.45 12.45 10.91
N GLU A 72 5.13 12.50 12.20
CA GLU A 72 5.52 11.45 13.16
C GLU A 72 4.62 10.19 13.13
N ALA A 73 5.15 9.08 13.66
CA ALA A 73 4.40 7.86 13.89
C ALA A 73 3.40 8.04 15.06
N PRO A 74 2.19 7.47 14.97
CA PRO A 74 1.23 7.54 16.08
C PRO A 74 1.69 6.72 17.28
N THR A 75 1.33 7.18 18.47
CA THR A 75 1.73 6.59 19.76
C THR A 75 0.52 6.04 20.54
N GLY A 76 0.78 5.32 21.64
CA GLY A 76 -0.26 4.83 22.55
C GLY A 76 -1.30 3.91 21.88
N ALA A 77 -2.58 4.09 22.24
CA ALA A 77 -3.67 3.26 21.72
C ALA A 77 -3.85 3.38 20.19
N ALA A 78 -3.54 4.55 19.61
CA ALA A 78 -3.57 4.75 18.17
C ALA A 78 -2.52 3.89 17.45
N ARG A 79 -1.35 3.70 18.06
CA ARG A 79 -0.29 2.82 17.55
C ARG A 79 -0.76 1.36 17.46
N THR A 80 -1.38 0.84 18.51
CA THR A 80 -1.86 -0.55 18.55
C THR A 80 -2.97 -0.79 17.52
N ALA A 81 -3.94 0.12 17.43
CA ALA A 81 -5.00 0.03 16.43
C ALA A 81 -4.44 0.10 15.00
N LEU A 82 -3.46 0.98 14.77
CA LEU A 82 -2.79 1.07 13.48
C LEU A 82 -2.02 -0.21 13.14
N LEU A 83 -1.28 -0.77 14.09
CA LEU A 83 -0.51 -2.01 13.88
C LEU A 83 -1.40 -3.16 13.39
N SER A 84 -2.57 -3.36 14.01
CA SER A 84 -3.53 -4.37 13.56
C SER A 84 -3.92 -4.16 12.11
N ARG A 85 -4.28 -2.93 11.74
CA ARG A 85 -4.70 -2.57 10.38
C ARG A 85 -3.57 -2.76 9.37
N CYS A 86 -2.34 -2.38 9.72
CA CYS A 86 -1.18 -2.62 8.85
C CYS A 86 -0.94 -4.12 8.63
N GLY A 87 -1.06 -4.91 9.70
CA GLY A 87 -0.96 -6.37 9.63
C GLY A 87 -2.02 -7.00 8.74
N GLU A 88 -3.28 -6.54 8.83
CA GLU A 88 -4.38 -7.01 7.97
C GLU A 88 -4.12 -6.73 6.48
N GLU A 89 -3.62 -5.53 6.15
CA GLU A 89 -3.27 -5.16 4.77
C GLU A 89 -2.14 -6.03 4.21
N MET A 90 -1.10 -6.29 5.02
CA MET A 90 0.01 -7.16 4.62
C MET A 90 -0.43 -8.62 4.48
N GLN A 91 -1.29 -9.10 5.38
CA GLN A 91 -1.86 -10.45 5.31
C GLN A 91 -2.67 -10.63 4.04
N ARG A 92 -3.54 -9.67 3.70
CA ARG A 92 -4.34 -9.69 2.47
C ARG A 92 -3.43 -9.80 1.23
N ALA A 93 -2.43 -8.92 1.11
CA ALA A 93 -1.48 -8.99 0.01
C ALA A 93 -0.72 -10.33 -0.03
N GLY A 94 -0.31 -10.86 1.12
CA GLY A 94 0.31 -12.18 1.22
C GLY A 94 -0.60 -13.32 0.75
N HIS A 95 -1.91 -13.23 1.01
CA HIS A 95 -2.90 -14.19 0.48
C HIS A 95 -2.99 -14.11 -1.05
N ASP A 96 -3.01 -12.89 -1.60
CA ASP A 96 -3.06 -12.66 -3.04
C ASP A 96 -1.81 -13.20 -3.74
N PHE A 97 -0.61 -12.93 -3.21
CA PHE A 97 0.64 -13.49 -3.75
C PHE A 97 0.67 -15.01 -3.71
N ARG A 98 0.20 -15.63 -2.62
CA ARG A 98 0.09 -17.11 -2.55
C ARG A 98 -0.92 -17.66 -3.56
N ALA A 99 -2.02 -16.93 -3.81
CA ALA A 99 -2.99 -17.32 -4.84
C ALA A 99 -2.36 -17.28 -6.23
N ILE A 100 -1.64 -16.21 -6.57
CA ILE A 100 -0.89 -16.08 -7.82
C ILE A 100 0.13 -17.22 -7.94
N GLY A 101 0.91 -17.50 -6.89
CA GLY A 101 1.89 -18.59 -6.88
C GLY A 101 1.27 -19.94 -7.27
N ARG A 102 0.11 -20.30 -6.71
CA ARG A 102 -0.63 -21.53 -7.08
C ARG A 102 -1.11 -21.55 -8.53
N THR A 103 -1.45 -20.39 -9.10
CA THR A 103 -1.82 -20.31 -10.52
C THR A 103 -0.64 -20.48 -11.47
N LEU A 104 0.57 -20.16 -11.00
CA LEU A 104 1.81 -20.23 -11.78
C LEU A 104 2.57 -21.54 -11.59
N GLU A 105 2.22 -22.37 -10.59
CA GLU A 105 2.81 -23.69 -10.43
C GLU A 105 2.53 -24.54 -11.68
N PRO A 106 3.57 -24.98 -12.42
CA PRO A 106 3.39 -25.89 -13.53
C PRO A 106 2.73 -27.17 -12.99
N ALA A 107 1.75 -27.71 -13.71
CA ALA A 107 1.22 -29.04 -13.40
C ALA A 107 2.39 -30.03 -13.41
N ARG A 108 2.89 -30.38 -12.22
CA ARG A 108 4.00 -31.32 -12.09
C ARG A 108 3.53 -32.63 -12.73
N PRO A 109 4.16 -33.11 -13.82
CA PRO A 109 3.72 -34.35 -14.46
C PRO A 109 3.85 -35.47 -13.43
N THR A 110 2.74 -36.12 -13.12
CA THR A 110 2.74 -37.38 -12.37
C THR A 110 3.26 -38.46 -13.31
N THR A 111 4.56 -38.75 -13.24
CA THR A 111 5.15 -39.98 -13.80
C THR A 111 5.26 -41.03 -12.72
#